data_AF-A0A4Q4M993-F1
#
_entry.id   AF-A0A4Q4M993-F1
#
_cell.length_a   1.000
_cell.length_b   1.000
_cell.length_c   1.000
_cell.angle_alpha   90.00
_cell.angle_beta   90.00
_cell.angle_gamma   90.00
#
_symmetry.space_group_name_H-M   'P 1'
#
loop_
_entity.id
_entity.type
_entity.pdbx_description
1 polymer ?
#
loop_
_entity_poly.entity_id
_entity_poly.type
_entity_poly.pdbx_seq_one_letter_code
_entity_poly.pdbx_strand_id
1 'polypeptide(L)'
;MSRATRPKSRTANSSVTESETSESKGQQNWSPTDASTAREFGGPLGMLAMMIGLPLLMYFMWAGAVFYDGQIPRPAQNESFAAFAQHLWFLIRTEAYPTKRAWCIYWSFGFTQLAFYALLPGVYRKGQPLPHLGGRQLDYYCSAMWSFYTSVALGVVLHFSGYFRLDVLIGEYGPLMSVAIISGFLCSFVAYFSAIVRGATLRMSGNHIVDFFIGAELNPRMFGILDLKMLVEVRIAWFILFFLALSTCLKQFE
;
A
#
# COMPACT_ATOMS: atom_id res chain seq x y z
N MET A 1 -19.40 -60.88 35.72
CA MET A 1 -20.39 -61.58 34.88
C MET A 1 -21.68 -60.77 34.83
N SER A 2 -22.08 -60.37 33.62
CA SER A 2 -23.46 -60.14 33.17
C SER A 2 -24.32 -59.01 33.76
N ARG A 3 -24.65 -58.06 32.86
CA ARG A 3 -25.99 -57.52 32.51
C ARG A 3 -26.81 -56.82 33.60
N ALA A 4 -27.67 -55.85 33.30
CA ALA A 4 -28.02 -55.10 32.10
C ALA A 4 -28.91 -53.95 32.59
N THR A 5 -28.81 -52.79 31.96
CA THR A 5 -29.66 -51.62 32.15
C THR A 5 -31.09 -51.90 31.66
N ARG A 6 -32.09 -51.47 32.45
CA ARG A 6 -33.52 -51.55 32.11
C ARG A 6 -33.93 -50.37 31.20
N PRO A 7 -34.88 -50.55 30.27
CA PRO A 7 -35.26 -49.54 29.28
C PRO A 7 -36.44 -48.69 29.75
N LYS A 8 -36.58 -47.47 29.19
CA LYS A 8 -37.87 -46.80 29.05
C LYS A 8 -37.93 -46.06 27.71
N SER A 9 -38.84 -46.54 26.86
CA SER A 9 -39.30 -45.86 25.65
C SER A 9 -40.15 -44.65 26.02
N ARG A 10 -40.11 -43.60 25.18
CA ARG A 10 -41.26 -42.73 24.94
C ARG A 10 -41.07 -41.93 23.64
N THR A 11 -41.85 -42.36 22.65
CA THR A 11 -42.65 -41.58 21.67
C THR A 11 -42.01 -40.52 20.79
N ALA A 12 -42.29 -40.68 19.49
CA ALA A 12 -42.09 -39.75 18.41
C ALA A 12 -43.09 -38.57 18.42
N ASN A 13 -42.74 -37.58 17.59
CA ASN A 13 -43.48 -36.44 17.06
C ASN A 13 -43.53 -35.15 17.89
N SER A 14 -42.72 -34.18 17.47
CA SER A 14 -43.27 -32.94 16.90
C SER A 14 -42.20 -32.20 16.10
N SER A 15 -42.51 -32.00 14.82
CA SER A 15 -41.88 -31.11 13.85
C SER A 15 -41.30 -29.83 14.47
N VAL A 16 -39.97 -29.69 14.40
CA VAL A 16 -39.33 -28.37 14.45
C VAL A 16 -39.19 -27.92 13.00
N THR A 17 -40.00 -26.94 12.67
CA THR A 17 -40.07 -26.25 11.40
C THR A 17 -38.67 -25.80 10.97
N GLU A 18 -38.16 -26.39 9.89
CA GLU A 18 -37.11 -25.77 9.07
C GLU A 18 -37.67 -24.48 8.49
N SER A 19 -37.44 -23.37 9.18
CA SER A 19 -37.54 -22.04 8.59
C SER A 19 -36.59 -21.10 9.32
N GLU A 20 -35.32 -21.47 9.41
CA GLU A 20 -34.27 -20.46 9.36
C GLU A 20 -34.10 -20.08 7.90
N THR A 21 -34.97 -19.18 7.44
CA THR A 21 -34.62 -18.25 6.37
C THR A 21 -33.28 -17.65 6.78
N SER A 22 -32.19 -18.18 6.19
CA SER A 22 -30.93 -17.47 6.14
C SER A 22 -31.25 -16.14 5.46
N GLU A 23 -31.44 -15.10 6.26
CA GLU A 23 -31.43 -13.73 5.77
C GLU A 23 -30.11 -13.60 5.00
N SER A 24 -30.23 -13.62 3.68
CA SER A 24 -29.16 -13.24 2.78
C SER A 24 -28.76 -11.84 3.24
N LYS A 25 -27.64 -11.73 3.97
CA LYS A 25 -27.03 -10.46 4.30
C LYS A 25 -27.06 -9.63 3.03
N GLY A 26 -27.88 -8.58 3.06
CA GLY A 26 -28.37 -7.89 1.89
C GLY A 26 -27.26 -7.73 0.86
N GLN A 27 -27.54 -8.22 -0.33
CA GLN A 27 -26.71 -8.00 -1.52
C GLN A 27 -26.63 -6.48 -1.71
N GLN A 28 -25.61 -5.85 -1.14
CA GLN A 28 -25.39 -4.41 -1.28
C GLN A 28 -25.01 -4.16 -2.74
N ASN A 29 -25.99 -4.04 -3.62
CA ASN A 29 -25.77 -3.63 -4.99
C ASN A 29 -25.22 -2.21 -4.95
N TRP A 30 -23.90 -2.08 -5.15
CA TRP A 30 -23.28 -0.78 -5.26
C TRP A 30 -23.79 -0.09 -6.52
N SER A 31 -24.24 1.16 -6.37
CA SER A 31 -24.57 1.99 -7.53
C SER A 31 -23.29 2.21 -8.37
N PRO A 32 -23.41 2.24 -9.72
CA PRO A 32 -22.28 2.55 -10.60
C PRO A 32 -21.63 3.90 -10.31
N THR A 33 -22.42 4.84 -9.78
CA THR A 33 -22.00 6.17 -9.38
C THR A 33 -22.15 6.38 -7.87
N ASP A 34 -21.20 7.07 -7.27
CA ASP A 34 -21.25 7.43 -5.85
C ASP A 34 -21.06 8.94 -5.66
N ALA A 35 -22.18 9.66 -5.62
CA ALA A 35 -22.19 11.10 -5.44
C ALA A 35 -21.76 11.52 -4.02
N SER A 36 -21.75 10.60 -3.05
CA SER A 36 -21.31 10.91 -1.69
C SER A 36 -19.79 11.07 -1.61
N THR A 37 -19.06 10.27 -2.39
CA THR A 37 -17.59 10.32 -2.53
C THR A 37 -17.09 11.69 -2.98
N ALA A 38 -17.86 12.41 -3.81
CA ALA A 38 -17.52 13.75 -4.26
C ALA A 38 -17.45 14.80 -3.13
N ARG A 39 -17.98 14.51 -1.93
CA ARG A 39 -17.96 15.41 -0.76
C ARG A 39 -17.01 14.95 0.34
N GLU A 40 -16.42 13.76 0.22
CA GLU A 40 -15.43 13.27 1.17
C GLU A 40 -14.15 14.13 1.10
N PHE A 41 -13.39 14.17 2.20
CA PHE A 41 -12.09 14.88 2.27
C PHE A 41 -12.13 16.35 1.82
N GLY A 42 -13.24 17.06 2.02
CA GLY A 42 -13.40 18.46 1.58
C GLY A 42 -13.67 18.60 0.08
N GLY A 43 -14.10 17.52 -0.56
CA GLY A 43 -14.42 17.46 -1.98
C GLY A 43 -13.19 17.55 -2.89
N PRO A 44 -13.38 17.90 -4.18
CA PRO A 44 -12.29 17.87 -5.17
C PRO A 44 -11.11 18.77 -4.79
N LEU A 45 -11.38 19.96 -4.21
CA LEU A 45 -10.33 20.88 -3.80
C LEU A 45 -9.53 20.34 -2.60
N GLY A 46 -10.19 19.72 -1.63
CA GLY A 46 -9.51 19.12 -0.48
C GLY A 46 -8.66 17.92 -0.89
N MET A 47 -9.16 17.05 -1.76
CA MET A 47 -8.39 15.93 -2.32
C MET A 47 -7.19 16.41 -3.14
N LEU A 48 -7.36 17.45 -3.98
CA LEU A 48 -6.25 18.06 -4.72
C LEU A 48 -5.20 18.65 -3.77
N ALA A 49 -5.64 19.34 -2.72
CA ALA A 49 -4.76 19.89 -1.69
C ALA A 49 -4.00 18.77 -0.96
N MET A 50 -4.60 17.62 -0.71
CA MET A 50 -3.92 16.46 -0.13
C MET A 50 -2.90 15.84 -1.09
N MET A 51 -3.24 15.68 -2.37
CA MET A 51 -2.32 15.16 -3.39
C MET A 51 -1.05 16.00 -3.52
N ILE A 52 -1.16 17.33 -3.38
CA ILE A 52 0.00 18.22 -3.45
C ILE A 52 0.66 18.36 -2.07
N GLY A 53 -0.15 18.54 -1.03
CA GLY A 53 0.29 18.87 0.32
C GLY A 53 0.99 17.73 1.04
N LEU A 54 0.54 16.47 0.88
CA LEU A 54 1.16 15.34 1.55
C LEU A 54 2.60 15.06 1.06
N PRO A 55 2.88 15.04 -0.26
CA PRO A 55 4.27 14.99 -0.73
C PRO A 55 5.13 16.17 -0.25
N LEU A 56 4.60 17.40 -0.28
CA LEU A 56 5.32 18.57 0.21
C LEU A 56 5.61 18.48 1.72
N LEU A 57 4.66 17.97 2.50
CA LEU A 57 4.83 17.71 3.92
C LEU A 57 5.94 16.68 4.15
N MET A 58 6.06 15.65 3.29
CA MET A 58 7.15 14.68 3.39
C MET A 58 8.52 15.30 3.16
N TYR A 59 8.66 16.16 2.15
CA TYR A 59 9.91 16.92 1.96
C TYR A 59 10.19 17.86 3.14
N PHE A 60 9.18 18.51 3.69
CA PHE A 60 9.32 19.41 4.83
C PHE A 60 9.80 18.65 6.08
N MET A 61 9.18 17.50 6.39
CA MET A 61 9.56 16.66 7.52
C MET A 61 10.97 16.07 7.34
N TRP A 62 11.30 15.61 6.13
CA TRP A 62 12.64 15.12 5.81
C TRP A 62 13.70 16.22 5.96
N ALA A 63 13.42 17.42 5.46
CA ALA A 63 14.34 18.54 5.61
C ALA A 63 14.58 18.86 7.10
N GLY A 64 13.53 18.85 7.92
CA GLY A 64 13.64 19.00 9.37
C GLY A 64 14.50 17.92 10.03
N ALA A 65 14.26 16.66 9.64
CA ALA A 65 15.01 15.52 10.15
C ALA A 65 16.52 15.57 9.82
N VAL A 66 16.88 16.03 8.62
CA VAL A 66 18.26 15.95 8.11
C VAL A 66 19.06 17.24 8.33
N PHE A 67 18.44 18.42 8.16
CA PHE A 67 19.15 19.71 8.15
C PHE A 67 18.84 20.60 9.35
N TYR A 68 17.87 20.24 10.19
CA TYR A 68 17.44 21.02 11.36
C TYR A 68 17.46 20.20 12.65
N ASP A 69 18.34 19.19 12.76
CA ASP A 69 18.49 18.35 13.95
C ASP A 69 17.17 17.72 14.45
N GLY A 70 16.27 17.35 13.54
CA GLY A 70 14.97 16.79 13.88
C GLY A 70 13.92 17.82 14.30
N GLN A 71 14.23 19.12 14.26
CA GLN A 71 13.30 20.18 14.58
C GLN A 71 12.42 20.55 13.39
N ILE A 72 11.33 21.26 13.66
CA ILE A 72 10.47 21.84 12.62
C ILE A 72 11.28 22.94 11.91
N PRO A 73 11.48 22.87 10.59
CA PRO A 73 12.13 23.94 9.83
C PRO A 73 11.40 25.27 10.04
N ARG A 74 12.15 26.30 10.45
CA ARG A 74 11.63 27.66 10.69
C ARG A 74 12.57 28.69 10.08
N PRO A 75 12.05 29.83 9.59
CA PRO A 75 12.87 30.93 9.13
C PRO A 75 13.75 31.45 10.28
N ALA A 76 14.97 31.87 9.96
CA ALA A 76 15.82 32.56 10.93
C ALA A 76 15.21 33.92 11.34
N GLN A 77 15.63 34.46 12.49
CA GLN A 77 15.02 35.67 13.10
C GLN A 77 14.92 36.89 12.15
N ASN A 78 15.83 37.01 11.17
CA ASN A 78 15.85 38.11 10.20
C ASN A 78 15.65 37.64 8.75
N GLU A 79 15.20 36.41 8.56
CA GLU A 79 14.97 35.84 7.23
C GLU A 79 13.53 36.06 6.78
N SER A 80 13.35 36.59 5.56
CA SER A 80 12.02 36.68 4.96
C SER A 80 11.46 35.29 4.66
N PHE A 81 10.15 35.11 4.76
CA PHE A 81 9.51 33.82 4.43
C PHE A 81 9.83 33.35 3.00
N ALA A 82 9.96 34.27 2.04
CA ALA A 82 10.32 33.95 0.67
C ALA A 82 11.75 33.37 0.57
N ALA A 83 12.71 33.94 1.30
CA ALA A 83 14.08 33.42 1.36
C ALA A 83 14.11 32.02 2.00
N PHE A 84 13.36 31.82 3.08
CA PHE A 84 13.23 30.52 3.74
C PHE A 84 12.64 29.46 2.79
N ALA A 85 11.58 29.80 2.05
CA ALA A 85 11.00 28.89 1.07
C ALA A 85 11.97 28.56 -0.07
N GLN A 86 12.75 29.54 -0.55
CA GLN A 86 13.80 29.31 -1.54
C GLN A 86 14.91 28.40 -1.01
N HIS A 87 15.32 28.58 0.25
CA HIS A 87 16.30 27.73 0.89
C HIS A 87 15.81 26.29 1.03
N LEU A 88 14.56 26.08 1.46
CA LEU A 88 13.97 24.75 1.53
C LEU A 88 13.86 24.09 0.15
N TRP A 89 13.45 24.85 -0.86
CA TRP A 89 13.44 24.37 -2.24
C TRP A 89 14.83 24.00 -2.75
N PHE A 90 15.85 24.79 -2.40
CA PHE A 90 17.23 24.49 -2.73
C PHE A 90 17.66 23.14 -2.14
N LEU A 91 17.41 22.91 -0.84
CA LEU A 91 17.71 21.63 -0.18
C LEU A 91 17.01 20.45 -0.87
N ILE A 92 15.72 20.58 -1.19
CA ILE A 92 14.98 19.52 -1.91
C ILE A 92 15.60 19.25 -3.27
N ARG A 93 15.92 20.30 -4.03
CA ARG A 93 16.49 20.19 -5.37
C ARG A 93 17.87 19.56 -5.38
N THR A 94 18.71 19.86 -4.39
CA THR A 94 20.11 19.37 -4.35
C THR A 94 20.22 18.02 -3.67
N GLU A 95 19.55 17.83 -2.53
CA GLU A 95 19.76 16.69 -1.63
C GLU A 95 18.67 15.62 -1.79
N ALA A 96 17.52 15.93 -2.38
CA ALA A 96 16.46 14.96 -2.71
C ALA A 96 16.23 14.83 -4.22
N TYR A 97 17.21 15.16 -5.06
CA TYR A 97 17.07 14.94 -6.50
C TYR A 97 16.90 13.45 -6.81
N PRO A 98 15.94 13.02 -7.66
CA PRO A 98 15.72 11.62 -7.97
C PRO A 98 16.84 11.06 -8.87
N THR A 99 17.94 10.66 -8.24
CA THR A 99 19.15 10.18 -8.93
C THR A 99 18.90 8.85 -9.65
N LYS A 100 19.70 8.57 -10.69
CA LYS A 100 19.65 7.27 -11.40
C LYS A 100 19.86 6.09 -10.45
N ARG A 101 20.73 6.26 -9.44
CA ARG A 101 20.99 5.25 -8.42
C ARG A 101 19.73 4.96 -7.60
N ALA A 102 19.03 5.98 -7.12
CA ALA A 102 17.80 5.83 -6.37
C ALA A 102 16.69 5.15 -7.19
N TRP A 103 16.54 5.52 -8.47
CA TRP A 103 15.64 4.82 -9.41
C TRP A 103 15.97 3.34 -9.52
N CYS A 104 17.24 3.00 -9.74
CA CYS A 104 17.68 1.61 -9.82
C CYS A 104 17.39 0.85 -8.52
N ILE A 105 17.73 1.40 -7.35
CA ILE A 105 17.49 0.75 -6.06
C ILE A 105 15.99 0.48 -5.86
N TYR A 106 15.16 1.53 -5.99
CA TYR A 106 13.72 1.44 -5.75
C TYR A 106 13.03 0.44 -6.68
N TRP A 107 13.27 0.54 -7.99
CA TRP A 107 12.60 -0.34 -8.96
C TRP A 107 13.19 -1.74 -9.01
N SER A 108 14.50 -1.93 -8.79
CA SER A 108 15.06 -3.28 -8.66
C SER A 108 14.46 -4.00 -7.47
N PHE A 109 14.27 -3.30 -6.35
CA PHE A 109 13.54 -3.85 -5.20
C PHE A 109 12.09 -4.18 -5.57
N GLY A 110 11.37 -3.25 -6.23
CA GLY A 110 10.00 -3.45 -6.69
C GLY A 110 9.83 -4.67 -7.60
N PHE A 111 10.69 -4.81 -8.62
CA PHE A 111 10.70 -5.96 -9.53
C PHE A 111 11.12 -7.26 -8.84
N THR A 112 12.02 -7.19 -7.85
CA THR A 112 12.36 -8.36 -7.03
C THR A 112 11.15 -8.82 -6.21
N GLN A 113 10.41 -7.90 -5.59
CA GLN A 113 9.19 -8.24 -4.85
C GLN A 113 8.09 -8.79 -5.77
N LEU A 114 8.01 -8.27 -6.99
CA LEU A 114 7.14 -8.80 -8.03
C LEU A 114 7.51 -10.24 -8.40
N ALA A 115 8.80 -10.52 -8.63
CA ALA A 115 9.29 -11.86 -8.90
C ALA A 115 9.01 -12.81 -7.71
N PHE A 116 9.24 -12.35 -6.48
CA PHE A 116 8.97 -13.12 -5.28
C PHE A 116 7.48 -13.40 -5.09
N TYR A 117 6.61 -12.47 -5.47
CA TYR A 117 5.17 -12.70 -5.49
C TYR A 117 4.84 -13.90 -6.38
N ALA A 118 5.41 -13.95 -7.59
CA ALA A 118 5.08 -14.98 -8.58
C ALA A 118 5.79 -16.32 -8.35
N LEU A 119 7.02 -16.31 -7.82
CA LEU A 119 7.91 -17.48 -7.83
C LEU A 119 8.04 -18.17 -6.47
N LEU A 120 7.93 -17.44 -5.36
CA LEU A 120 8.11 -18.03 -4.03
C LEU A 120 6.85 -18.75 -3.56
N PRO A 121 7.00 -19.80 -2.72
CA PRO A 121 5.88 -20.56 -2.21
C PRO A 121 4.94 -19.69 -1.37
N GLY A 122 3.65 -20.00 -1.44
CA GLY A 122 2.59 -19.23 -0.80
C GLY A 122 1.31 -20.05 -0.67
N VAL A 123 0.34 -19.49 0.04
CA VAL A 123 -0.94 -20.14 0.29
C VAL A 123 -2.08 -19.37 -0.37
N TYR A 124 -3.03 -20.09 -0.95
CA TYR A 124 -4.25 -19.47 -1.45
C TYR A 124 -5.25 -19.23 -0.32
N ARG A 125 -5.86 -18.04 -0.32
CA ARG A 125 -6.94 -17.66 0.59
C ARG A 125 -8.05 -16.93 -0.16
N LYS A 126 -9.28 -17.11 0.29
CA LYS A 126 -10.45 -16.40 -0.22
C LYS A 126 -10.55 -15.03 0.45
N GLY A 127 -10.76 -13.99 -0.36
CA GLY A 127 -11.06 -12.66 0.12
C GLY A 127 -12.51 -12.50 0.55
N GLN A 128 -12.87 -11.26 0.89
CA GLN A 128 -14.26 -10.89 1.19
C GLN A 128 -15.16 -11.08 -0.03
N PRO A 129 -16.43 -11.47 0.15
CA PRO A 129 -17.39 -11.54 -0.94
C PRO A 129 -17.62 -10.14 -1.52
N LEU A 130 -17.48 -10.00 -2.83
CA LEU A 130 -17.60 -8.71 -3.51
C LEU A 130 -19.01 -8.51 -4.06
N PRO A 131 -19.80 -7.52 -3.58
CA PRO A 131 -21.17 -7.34 -4.03
C PRO A 131 -21.29 -7.05 -5.52
N HIS A 132 -20.38 -6.25 -6.09
CA HIS A 132 -20.33 -5.92 -7.52
C HIS A 132 -19.99 -7.12 -8.42
N LEU A 133 -19.48 -8.23 -7.85
CA LEU A 133 -19.26 -9.50 -8.57
C LEU A 133 -20.31 -10.55 -8.17
N GLY A 134 -21.50 -10.13 -7.73
CA GLY A 134 -22.57 -11.03 -7.33
C GLY A 134 -22.22 -11.86 -6.09
N GLY A 135 -21.40 -11.33 -5.18
CA GLY A 135 -20.95 -12.02 -3.97
C GLY A 135 -19.78 -12.98 -4.19
N ARG A 136 -19.19 -13.02 -5.40
CA ARG A 136 -18.01 -13.84 -5.67
C ARG A 136 -16.84 -13.44 -4.77
N GLN A 137 -16.16 -14.44 -4.22
CA GLN A 137 -14.91 -14.28 -3.49
C GLN A 137 -13.73 -14.49 -4.43
N LEU A 138 -12.77 -13.56 -4.39
CA LEU A 138 -11.55 -13.68 -5.16
C LEU A 138 -10.51 -14.51 -4.42
N ASP A 139 -9.74 -15.29 -5.18
CA ASP A 139 -8.55 -15.96 -4.66
C ASP A 139 -7.37 -14.99 -4.57
N TYR A 140 -6.64 -15.10 -3.46
CA TYR A 140 -5.43 -14.34 -3.16
C TYR A 140 -4.29 -15.31 -2.90
N TYR A 141 -3.20 -15.15 -3.66
CA TYR A 141 -1.97 -15.89 -3.43
C TYR A 141 -1.09 -15.16 -2.42
N CYS A 142 -0.93 -15.74 -1.25
CA CYS A 142 -0.23 -15.13 -0.12
C CYS A 142 1.16 -15.76 0.05
N SER A 143 2.17 -15.20 -0.61
CA SER A 143 3.60 -15.56 -0.46
C SER A 143 4.44 -14.51 0.28
N ALA A 144 3.79 -13.53 0.93
CA ALA A 144 4.47 -12.39 1.55
C ALA A 144 5.48 -12.82 2.63
N MET A 145 5.18 -13.86 3.41
CA MET A 145 6.08 -14.35 4.46
C MET A 145 7.42 -14.84 3.90
N TRP A 146 7.37 -15.71 2.89
CA TRP A 146 8.58 -16.21 2.21
C TRP A 146 9.32 -15.07 1.51
N SER A 147 8.59 -14.14 0.90
CA SER A 147 9.17 -12.98 0.24
C SER A 147 9.93 -12.09 1.23
N PHE A 148 9.35 -11.85 2.41
CA PHE A 148 9.98 -11.07 3.47
C PHE A 148 11.27 -11.72 3.95
N TYR A 149 11.23 -12.96 4.44
CA TYR A 149 12.42 -13.61 4.98
C TYR A 149 13.52 -13.82 3.93
N THR A 150 13.14 -14.12 2.68
CA THR A 150 14.10 -14.21 1.57
C THR A 150 14.75 -12.86 1.30
N SER A 151 13.97 -11.76 1.27
CA SER A 151 14.54 -10.42 1.12
C SER A 151 15.46 -10.05 2.28
N VAL A 152 15.10 -10.38 3.52
CA VAL A 152 15.97 -10.12 4.69
C VAL A 152 17.28 -10.88 4.56
N ALA A 153 17.22 -12.18 4.27
CA ALA A 153 18.41 -13.00 4.09
C ALA A 153 19.32 -12.47 2.98
N LEU A 154 18.74 -12.12 1.81
CA LEU A 154 19.50 -11.54 0.70
C LEU A 154 20.08 -10.17 1.07
N GLY A 155 19.33 -9.29 1.74
CA GLY A 155 19.82 -7.99 2.17
C GLY A 155 21.00 -8.10 3.13
N VAL A 156 20.93 -9.02 4.09
CA VAL A 156 22.02 -9.31 5.04
C VAL A 156 23.25 -9.86 4.32
N VAL A 157 23.07 -10.83 3.42
CA VAL A 157 24.18 -11.39 2.61
C VAL A 157 24.82 -10.31 1.75
N LEU A 158 24.03 -9.47 1.08
CA LEU A 158 24.54 -8.37 0.26
C LEU A 158 25.30 -7.32 1.08
N HIS A 159 24.85 -7.04 2.31
CA HIS A 159 25.53 -6.10 3.19
C HIS A 159 26.89 -6.62 3.64
N PHE A 160 26.96 -7.84 4.17
CA PHE A 160 28.22 -8.41 4.67
C PHE A 160 29.19 -8.86 3.58
N SER A 161 28.70 -9.18 2.37
CA SER A 161 29.57 -9.44 1.21
C SER A 161 30.14 -8.16 0.58
N GLY A 162 29.61 -6.99 0.95
CA GLY A 162 30.05 -5.69 0.42
C GLY A 162 29.50 -5.34 -0.97
N TYR A 163 28.76 -6.22 -1.63
CA TYR A 163 28.16 -5.94 -2.95
C TYR A 163 27.12 -4.82 -2.89
N PHE A 164 26.29 -4.79 -1.84
CA PHE A 164 25.35 -3.71 -1.59
C PHE A 164 25.14 -3.55 -0.09
N ARG A 165 25.72 -2.50 0.47
CA ARG A 165 25.56 -2.22 1.90
C ARG A 165 24.22 -1.53 2.17
N LEU A 166 23.49 -2.04 3.18
CA LEU A 166 22.16 -1.54 3.52
C LEU A 166 22.15 -0.11 4.08
N ASP A 167 23.23 0.40 4.67
CA ASP A 167 23.37 1.79 5.14
C ASP A 167 23.22 2.83 4.02
N VAL A 168 23.46 2.43 2.76
CA VAL A 168 23.19 3.24 1.56
C VAL A 168 21.74 3.73 1.52
N LEU A 169 20.78 2.93 2.01
CA LEU A 169 19.37 3.30 1.98
C LEU A 169 19.08 4.58 2.78
N ILE A 170 19.72 4.75 3.93
CA ILE A 170 19.59 5.97 4.74
C ILE A 170 20.47 7.09 4.21
N GLY A 171 21.64 6.78 3.63
CA GLY A 171 22.45 7.78 2.93
C GLY A 171 21.74 8.41 1.73
N GLU A 172 20.95 7.62 0.99
CA GLU A 172 20.21 8.04 -0.21
C GLU A 172 18.71 8.26 0.08
N TYR A 173 18.34 8.51 1.33
CA TYR A 173 16.93 8.61 1.72
C TYR A 173 16.17 9.70 0.95
N GLY A 174 16.76 10.90 0.81
CA GLY A 174 16.17 12.01 0.07
C GLY A 174 15.83 11.63 -1.38
N PRO A 175 16.82 11.18 -2.18
CA PRO A 175 16.58 10.70 -3.54
C PRO A 175 15.58 9.54 -3.62
N LEU A 176 15.64 8.56 -2.70
CA LEU A 176 14.71 7.44 -2.66
C LEU A 176 13.27 7.88 -2.37
N MET A 177 13.08 8.83 -1.46
CA MET A 177 11.78 9.41 -1.14
C MET A 177 11.17 10.09 -2.38
N SER A 178 11.97 10.88 -3.11
CA SER A 178 11.52 11.52 -4.35
C SER A 178 11.13 10.51 -5.41
N VAL A 179 11.94 9.47 -5.61
CA VAL A 179 11.63 8.37 -6.53
C VAL A 179 10.35 7.65 -6.12
N ALA A 180 10.15 7.38 -4.84
CA ALA A 180 8.94 6.73 -4.33
C ALA A 180 7.68 7.58 -4.56
N ILE A 181 7.75 8.89 -4.29
CA ILE A 181 6.65 9.84 -4.55
C ILE A 181 6.31 9.86 -6.04
N ILE A 182 7.31 10.07 -6.90
CA ILE A 182 7.11 10.12 -8.36
C ILE A 182 6.54 8.78 -8.87
N SER A 183 7.13 7.66 -8.44
CA SER A 183 6.67 6.32 -8.82
C SER A 183 5.25 6.06 -8.35
N GLY A 184 4.87 6.53 -7.16
CA GLY A 184 3.50 6.46 -6.66
C GLY A 184 2.50 7.17 -7.58
N PHE A 185 2.78 8.42 -7.97
CA PHE A 185 1.94 9.15 -8.93
C PHE A 185 1.89 8.47 -10.30
N LEU A 186 3.02 8.01 -10.82
CA LEU A 186 3.07 7.29 -12.10
C LEU A 186 2.23 6.01 -12.07
N CYS A 187 2.37 5.20 -11.02
CA CYS A 187 1.59 3.98 -10.83
C CYS A 187 0.08 4.29 -10.70
N SER A 188 -0.30 5.30 -9.92
CA SER A 188 -1.70 5.73 -9.80
C SER A 188 -2.27 6.22 -11.12
N PHE A 189 -1.49 6.96 -11.91
CA PHE A 189 -1.88 7.40 -13.26
C PHE A 189 -2.11 6.21 -14.17
N VAL A 190 -1.16 5.27 -14.24
CA VAL A 190 -1.32 4.06 -15.04
C VAL A 190 -2.55 3.26 -14.59
N ALA A 191 -2.76 3.07 -13.28
CA ALA A 191 -3.91 2.35 -12.75
C ALA A 191 -5.24 3.03 -13.11
N TYR A 192 -5.32 4.35 -12.95
CA TYR A 192 -6.51 5.14 -13.25
C TYR A 192 -6.91 5.06 -14.73
N PHE A 193 -5.99 5.37 -15.65
CA PHE A 193 -6.29 5.32 -17.08
C PHE A 193 -6.49 3.89 -17.59
N SER A 194 -5.75 2.92 -17.05
CA SER A 194 -5.95 1.51 -17.38
C SER A 194 -7.36 1.02 -17.01
N ALA A 195 -7.89 1.43 -15.86
CA ALA A 195 -9.25 1.09 -15.45
C ALA A 195 -10.31 1.66 -16.40
N ILE A 196 -10.13 2.92 -16.84
CA ILE A 196 -11.03 3.57 -17.81
C ILE A 196 -11.01 2.84 -19.15
N VAL A 197 -9.83 2.59 -19.71
CA VAL A 197 -9.69 1.91 -21.02
C VAL A 197 -10.24 0.49 -20.98
N ARG A 198 -10.07 -0.23 -19.87
CA ARG A 198 -10.62 -1.58 -19.68
C ARG A 198 -12.12 -1.60 -19.36
N GLY A 199 -12.74 -0.44 -19.10
CA GLY A 199 -14.13 -0.38 -18.61
C GLY A 199 -14.32 -1.06 -17.24
N ALA A 200 -13.26 -1.17 -16.45
CA ALA A 200 -13.26 -1.82 -15.13
C ALA A 200 -13.57 -0.83 -13.99
N THR A 201 -14.14 0.33 -14.32
CA THR A 201 -14.40 1.41 -13.38
C THR A 201 -15.57 1.09 -12.45
N LEU A 202 -15.45 1.48 -11.18
CA LEU A 202 -16.46 1.20 -10.15
C LEU A 202 -16.66 2.41 -9.25
N ARG A 203 -17.93 2.78 -8.97
CA ARG A 203 -18.30 3.90 -8.08
C ARG A 203 -17.68 5.24 -8.50
N MET A 204 -17.79 5.60 -9.79
CA MET A 204 -17.26 6.86 -10.29
C MET A 204 -18.12 8.04 -9.86
N SER A 205 -17.48 9.12 -9.42
CA SER A 205 -18.13 10.36 -9.01
C SER A 205 -18.40 11.31 -10.19
N GLY A 206 -17.69 11.12 -11.31
CA GLY A 206 -17.75 12.00 -12.48
C GLY A 206 -16.81 13.19 -12.41
N ASN A 207 -16.05 13.34 -11.32
CA ASN A 207 -14.97 14.31 -11.19
C ASN A 207 -13.62 13.59 -11.21
N HIS A 208 -12.80 13.85 -12.23
CA HIS A 208 -11.51 13.18 -12.42
C HIS A 208 -10.53 13.35 -11.23
N ILE A 209 -10.59 14.46 -10.49
CA ILE A 209 -9.72 14.65 -9.31
C ILE A 209 -10.13 13.67 -8.21
N VAL A 210 -11.43 13.58 -7.95
CA VAL A 210 -11.98 12.67 -6.93
C VAL A 210 -11.74 11.22 -7.32
N ASP A 211 -12.04 10.87 -8.57
CA ASP A 211 -11.92 9.51 -9.07
C ASP A 211 -10.45 9.06 -9.14
N PHE A 212 -9.51 9.98 -9.41
CA PHE A 212 -8.08 9.70 -9.34
C PHE A 212 -7.60 9.49 -7.90
N PHE A 213 -8.06 10.32 -6.96
CA PHE A 213 -7.65 10.26 -5.56
C PHE A 213 -8.16 8.99 -4.86
N ILE A 214 -9.44 8.64 -5.07
CA ILE A 214 -10.07 7.47 -4.45
C ILE A 214 -9.70 6.18 -5.19
N GLY A 215 -9.47 6.27 -6.50
CA GLY A 215 -9.13 5.16 -7.38
C GLY A 215 -10.31 4.70 -8.23
N ALA A 216 -10.02 4.32 -9.47
CA ALA A 216 -11.03 3.94 -10.46
C ALA A 216 -11.48 2.47 -10.38
N GLU A 217 -10.60 1.58 -9.92
CA GLU A 217 -10.82 0.13 -9.86
C GLU A 217 -10.58 -0.37 -8.44
N LEU A 218 -11.45 -1.23 -7.92
CA LEU A 218 -11.37 -1.68 -6.52
C LEU A 218 -10.18 -2.62 -6.26
N ASN A 219 -9.93 -3.57 -7.17
CA ASN A 219 -8.87 -4.57 -7.07
C ASN A 219 -8.17 -4.75 -8.42
N PRO A 220 -7.31 -3.79 -8.83
CA PRO A 220 -6.59 -3.91 -10.09
C PRO A 220 -5.65 -5.11 -10.07
N ARG A 221 -5.86 -6.03 -11.02
CA ARG A 221 -5.10 -7.28 -11.14
C ARG A 221 -4.28 -7.33 -12.41
N MET A 222 -3.06 -7.87 -12.28
CA MET A 222 -2.20 -8.20 -13.41
C MET A 222 -2.01 -9.72 -13.48
N PHE A 223 -2.00 -10.26 -14.71
CA PHE A 223 -1.77 -11.70 -14.96
C PHE A 223 -2.68 -12.66 -14.17
N GLY A 224 -3.86 -12.19 -13.75
CA GLY A 224 -4.88 -12.97 -13.01
C GLY A 224 -4.55 -13.29 -11.54
N ILE A 225 -3.27 -13.36 -11.18
CA ILE A 225 -2.79 -13.79 -9.85
C ILE A 225 -2.34 -12.59 -9.02
N LEU A 226 -1.80 -11.55 -9.64
CA LEU A 226 -1.18 -10.43 -8.96
C LEU A 226 -2.21 -9.36 -8.66
N ASP A 227 -2.46 -9.15 -7.38
CA ASP A 227 -3.26 -8.05 -6.88
C ASP A 227 -2.35 -6.86 -6.52
N LEU A 228 -2.50 -5.74 -7.25
CA LEU A 228 -1.63 -4.57 -7.11
C LEU A 228 -1.75 -3.92 -5.73
N LYS A 229 -2.96 -3.93 -5.15
CA LYS A 229 -3.21 -3.37 -3.82
C LYS A 229 -2.41 -4.16 -2.78
N MET A 230 -2.51 -5.48 -2.80
CA MET A 230 -1.72 -6.35 -1.94
C MET A 230 -0.20 -6.21 -2.15
N LEU A 231 0.25 -6.07 -3.41
CA LEU A 231 1.67 -5.91 -3.72
C LEU A 231 2.23 -4.61 -3.11
N VAL A 232 1.58 -3.48 -3.37
CA VAL A 232 2.06 -2.18 -2.93
C VAL A 232 1.91 -2.01 -1.42
N GLU A 233 0.77 -2.40 -0.87
CA GLU A 233 0.47 -2.25 0.56
C GLU A 233 1.33 -3.17 1.41
N VAL A 234 1.30 -4.49 1.16
CA VAL A 234 1.93 -5.48 2.05
C VAL A 234 3.44 -5.59 1.85
N ARG A 235 3.91 -5.48 0.61
CA ARG A 235 5.32 -5.78 0.28
C ARG A 235 6.12 -4.50 0.10
N ILE A 236 5.74 -3.64 -0.83
CA ILE A 236 6.54 -2.46 -1.14
C ILE A 236 6.61 -1.54 0.08
N ALA A 237 5.47 -1.10 0.63
CA ALA A 237 5.46 -0.16 1.74
C ALA A 237 6.09 -0.73 3.03
N TRP A 238 5.61 -1.87 3.52
CA TRP A 238 6.10 -2.44 4.79
C TRP A 238 7.53 -2.95 4.71
N PHE A 239 7.96 -3.54 3.59
CA PHE A 239 9.32 -4.05 3.52
C PHE A 239 10.32 -2.89 3.36
N ILE A 240 10.00 -1.85 2.59
CA ILE A 240 10.83 -0.65 2.52
C ILE A 240 10.96 -0.03 3.92
N LEU A 241 9.85 0.10 4.66
CA LEU A 241 9.89 0.60 6.04
C LEU A 241 10.82 -0.24 6.93
N PHE A 242 10.72 -1.57 6.84
CA PHE A 242 11.61 -2.48 7.57
C PHE A 242 13.09 -2.29 7.18
N PHE A 243 13.40 -2.24 5.87
CA PHE A 243 14.78 -2.08 5.40
C PHE A 243 15.37 -0.71 5.73
N LEU A 244 14.56 0.34 5.76
CA LEU A 244 14.98 1.66 6.24
C LEU A 244 15.31 1.63 7.74
N ALA A 245 14.47 0.99 8.56
CA ALA A 245 14.77 0.82 9.98
C ALA A 245 16.02 -0.03 10.20
N LEU A 246 16.16 -1.14 9.48
CA LEU A 246 17.37 -1.98 9.55
C LEU A 246 18.62 -1.20 9.11
N SER A 247 18.51 -0.39 8.06
CA SER A 247 19.58 0.49 7.59
C SER A 247 19.98 1.51 8.64
N THR A 248 19.04 2.12 9.37
CA THR A 248 19.37 3.01 10.49
C THR A 248 20.12 2.28 11.61
N CYS A 249 19.71 1.05 11.96
CA CYS A 249 20.41 0.26 12.98
C CYS A 249 21.83 -0.09 12.57
N LEU A 250 22.04 -0.49 11.32
CA LEU A 250 23.38 -0.81 10.80
C LEU A 250 24.27 0.43 10.77
N LYS A 251 23.75 1.56 10.28
CA LYS A 251 24.48 2.82 10.25
C LYS A 251 24.84 3.35 11.65
N GLN A 252 24.05 3.02 12.67
CA GLN A 252 24.35 3.39 14.06
C GLN A 252 25.42 2.49 14.69
N PHE A 253 25.52 1.23 14.25
CA PHE A 253 26.49 0.27 14.77
C PHE A 253 27.89 0.47 14.19
N GLU A 254 27.96 0.86 12.93
CA GLU A 254 29.18 1.21 12.20
C GLU A 254 29.76 2.56 12.60
#